data_AF-A0AB38Z7Z7-F1
#
_entry.id   AF-A0AB38Z7Z7-F1
#
_cell.length_a   1.000
_cell.length_b   1.000
_cell.length_c   1.000
_cell.angle_alpha   90.00
_cell.angle_beta   90.00
_cell.angle_gamma   90.00
#
_symmetry.space_group_name_H-M   'P 1'
#
loop_
_entity.id
_entity.type
_entity.pdbx_description
1 polymer ?
#
loop_
_entity_poly.entity_id
_entity_poly.type
_entity_poly.pdbx_seq_one_letter_code
_entity_poly.pdbx_strand_id
1 'polypeptide(L)' 'MRGHITKRSKDSYSIVLELDKDPVTGKRKQQWITVIGTKKNAEKKLSELLSQIDTGSFIKPGKQPSGNT' A
#
# COMPACT_ATOMS: atom_id res chain seq x y z
N MET A 1 6.75 -4.74 -12.04
CA MET A 1 5.93 -5.10 -10.86
C MET A 1 5.85 -3.89 -9.95
N ARG A 2 4.73 -3.15 -9.94
CA ARG A 2 4.55 -1.88 -9.20
C ARG A 2 4.29 -2.06 -7.68
N GLY A 3 4.47 -3.27 -7.15
CA GLY A 3 4.40 -3.53 -5.72
C GLY A 3 4.41 -5.02 -5.37
N HIS A 4 4.62 -5.32 -4.09
CA HIS A 4 4.54 -6.68 -3.52
C HIS A 4 3.99 -6.64 -2.09
N ILE A 5 3.54 -7.80 -1.61
CA ILE A 5 3.04 -7.98 -0.23
C ILE A 5 4.06 -8.80 0.54
N THR A 6 4.44 -8.31 1.70
CA THR A 6 5.27 -9.01 2.67
C THR A 6 4.47 -9.33 3.93
N LYS A 7 4.67 -10.51 4.50
CA LYS A 7 4.01 -10.90 5.75
C LYS A 7 4.74 -10.25 6.92
N ARG A 8 4.02 -9.51 7.77
CA ARG A 8 4.59 -8.85 8.95
C ARG A 8 4.37 -9.68 10.22
N SER A 9 3.18 -10.25 10.37
CA SER A 9 2.78 -11.04 11.56
C SER A 9 1.72 -12.07 11.17
N LYS A 10 1.24 -12.88 12.14
CA LYS A 10 0.21 -13.91 11.88
C LYS A 10 -1.02 -13.34 11.18
N ASP A 11 -1.46 -12.16 11.62
CA ASP A 11 -2.65 -11.46 11.14
C ASP A 11 -2.32 -10.06 10.60
N SER A 12 -1.10 -9.86 10.09
CA SER A 12 -0.70 -8.57 9.50
C SER A 12 0.24 -8.74 8.32
N TYR A 13 -0.01 -7.95 7.30
CA TYR A 13 0.71 -7.92 6.04
C TYR A 13 1.10 -6.48 5.73
N SER A 14 2.26 -6.27 5.12
CA SER A 14 2.68 -4.97 4.61
C SER A 14 2.73 -5.01 3.10
N ILE A 15 2.14 -4.01 2.48
CA ILE A 15 2.13 -3.81 1.04
C ILE A 15 3.17 -2.75 0.75
N VAL A 16 4.13 -3.09 -0.10
CA VAL A 16 5.17 -2.18 -0.59
C VAL A 16 4.83 -1.83 -2.03
N LEU A 17 4.48 -0.58 -2.26
CA LEU A 17 4.21 -0.04 -3.60
C LEU A 17 5.41 0.77 -4.05
N GLU A 18 5.84 0.53 -5.29
CA GLU A 18 6.84 1.37 -5.94
C GLU A 18 6.09 2.39 -6.80
N LEU A 19 6.03 3.63 -6.31
CA LEU A 19 5.44 4.75 -7.04
C LEU A 19 6.47 5.30 -8.02
N ASP A 20 5.95 5.84 -9.12
CA ASP A 20 6.72 6.56 -10.10
C ASP A 20 7.46 7.76 -9.48
N LYS A 21 8.53 8.20 -10.16
CA LYS A 21 9.36 9.32 -9.69
C LYS A 21 8.47 10.51 -9.37
N ASP A 22 8.65 11.05 -8.17
CA ASP A 22 7.99 12.29 -7.80
C ASP A 22 8.46 13.38 -8.80
N PRO A 23 7.57 13.97 -9.61
CA PRO A 23 7.99 14.91 -10.66
C PRO A 23 8.62 16.18 -10.07
N VAL A 24 8.36 16.44 -8.78
CA VAL A 24 8.91 17.59 -8.04
C VAL A 24 10.32 17.30 -7.52
N THR A 25 10.58 16.08 -7.01
CA THR A 25 11.87 15.77 -6.36
C THR A 25 12.76 14.83 -7.16
N GLY A 26 12.26 14.24 -8.26
CA GLY A 26 12.97 13.27 -9.11
C GLY A 26 13.33 11.95 -8.41
N LYS A 27 12.84 11.71 -7.19
CA LYS A 27 13.18 10.55 -6.37
C LYS A 27 12.13 9.46 -6.53
N ARG A 28 12.59 8.20 -6.60
CA ARG A 28 11.72 7.03 -6.50
C ARG A 28 11.04 7.04 -5.14
N LYS A 29 9.73 6.81 -5.10
CA LYS A 29 8.95 6.88 -3.88
C LYS A 29 8.34 5.53 -3.60
N GLN A 30 8.76 4.90 -2.51
CA GLN A 30 8.16 3.66 -2.05
C GLN A 30 7.14 3.97 -0.97
N GLN A 31 5.95 3.39 -1.08
CA GLN A 31 4.90 3.53 -0.08
C GLN A 31 4.69 2.20 0.63
N TRP A 32 4.83 2.23 1.94
CA TRP A 32 4.55 1.10 2.82
C TRP A 32 3.17 1.27 3.42
N ILE A 33 2.35 0.23 3.32
CA ILE A 33 0.97 0.21 3.83
C ILE A 33 0.81 -1.07 4.65
N THR A 34 0.54 -0.94 5.94
CA THR A 34 0.23 -2.09 6.80
C THR A 34 -1.26 -2.39 6.72
N VAL A 35 -1.59 -3.65 6.44
CA VAL A 35 -2.94 -4.20 6.46
C VAL A 35 -3.01 -5.21 7.59
N ILE A 36 -4.02 -5.06 8.44
CA ILE A 36 -4.35 -6.03 9.49
C ILE A 36 -5.42 -6.97 8.94
N GLY A 37 -5.22 -8.28 9.08
CA GLY A 37 -6.10 -9.32 8.58
C GLY A 37 -5.37 -10.40 7.80
N THR A 38 -6.09 -11.04 6.87
CA THR A 38 -5.57 -12.16 6.08
C THR A 38 -4.80 -11.71 4.85
N LYS A 39 -4.01 -12.62 4.26
CA LYS A 39 -3.33 -12.39 2.98
C LYS A 39 -4.32 -11.89 1.90
N LYS A 40 -5.53 -12.44 1.88
CA LYS A 40 -6.60 -12.06 0.93
C LYS A 40 -7.01 -10.59 1.06
N ASN A 41 -7.07 -10.05 2.28
CA ASN A 41 -7.34 -8.62 2.50
C ASN A 41 -6.21 -7.76 1.93
N ALA A 42 -4.95 -8.19 2.13
CA ALA A 42 -3.80 -7.48 1.58
C ALA A 42 -3.76 -7.55 0.05
N GLU A 43 -4.10 -8.68 -0.56
CA GLU A 43 -4.19 -8.85 -2.02
C GLU A 43 -5.28 -7.97 -2.63
N LYS A 44 -6.47 -7.95 -2.01
CA LYS A 44 -7.55 -7.06 -2.43
C LYS A 44 -7.11 -5.60 -2.36
N LYS A 45 -6.48 -5.20 -1.25
CA LYS A 45 -6.01 -3.82 -1.08
C LYS A 45 -4.90 -3.45 -2.06
N LEU A 46 -3.96 -4.36 -2.33
CA LEU A 46 -2.92 -4.15 -3.35
C LEU A 46 -3.55 -3.89 -4.72
N SER A 47 -4.54 -4.69 -5.13
CA SER A 47 -5.23 -4.50 -6.40
C SER A 47 -5.93 -3.14 -6.50
N GLU A 48 -6.63 -2.71 -5.44
CA GLU A 48 -7.24 -1.38 -5.39
C GLU A 48 -6.20 -0.26 -5.52
N LEU A 49 -5.07 -0.39 -4.82
CA LEU A 49 -4.01 0.61 -4.83
C LEU A 49 -3.33 0.69 -6.20
N LEU A 50 -3.08 -0.45 -6.85
CA LEU A 50 -2.53 -0.49 -8.21
C LEU A 50 -3.47 0.18 -9.22
N SER A 51 -4.78 -0.08 -9.12
CA SER A 51 -5.79 0.57 -9.97
C SER A 51 -5.84 2.09 -9.74
N GLN A 52 -5.73 2.54 -8.49
CA GLN A 52 -5.65 3.97 -8.18
C GLN A 52 -4.37 4.64 -8.73
N ILE A 53 -3.23 3.94 -8.70
CA ILE A 53 -1.98 4.44 -9.32
C ILE A 53 -2.16 4.55 -10.83
N ASP A 54 -2.74 3.54 -11.46
CA ASP A 54 -2.95 3.52 -12.90
C ASP A 54 -3.89 4.64 -13.38
N THR A 55 -4.96 4.87 -12.63
CA THR A 55 -5.92 5.96 -12.88
C THR A 55 -5.42 7.35 -12.43
N GLY A 56 -4.24 7.44 -11.80
CA GLY A 56 -3.70 8.69 -11.26
C GLY A 56 -4.42 9.23 -10.01
N SER A 57 -5.38 8.50 -9.48
CA SER A 57 -6.17 8.84 -8.29
C SER A 57 -5.62 8.18 -7.01
N PHE A 58 -4.30 8.00 -6.93
CA PHE A 58 -3.66 7.36 -5.78
C PHE A 58 -3.77 8.24 -4.53
N ILE A 59 -4.82 7.99 -3.76
CA ILE A 59 -4.99 8.53 -2.42
C ILE A 59 -4.21 7.60 -1.50
N LYS A 60 -3.12 8.09 -0.91
CA LYS A 60 -2.45 7.39 0.18
C LYS A 60 -3.50 7.05 1.23
N PRO A 61 -3.75 5.76 1.54
CA PRO A 61 -4.62 5.44 2.65
C PRO A 61 -3.95 6.02 3.88
N GLY A 62 -4.53 7.12 4.39
CA GLY A 62 -4.15 7.69 5.66
C GLY A 62 -4.14 6.55 6.65
N LYS A 63 -2.99 6.35 7.28
CA LYS A 63 -2.75 5.39 8.35
C LYS A 63 -3.95 5.50 9.29
N GLN A 64 -4.93 4.61 9.18
CA GLN A 64 -6.09 4.64 10.06
C GLN A 64 -5.56 4.00 11.35
N PRO A 65 -5.32 4.75 12.43
CA PRO A 65 -5.18 4.09 13.71
C PRO A 65 -6.57 3.52 13.98
N SER A 66 -6.73 2.21 13.84
CA SER A 66 -7.79 1.52 14.56
C SER A 66 -7.45 1.72 16.04
N GLY A 67 -7.95 2.82 16.59
CA GLY A 67 -7.83 3.16 18.00
C GLY A 67 -8.50 2.08 18.82
N ASN A 68 -7.86 1.75 19.94
CA ASN A 68 -8.46 1.03 21.04
C ASN A 68 -9.84 1.61 21.37
N THR A 69 -10.84 0.75 21.52
CA THR A 69 -11.83 0.85 22.59
C THR A 69 -12.32 -0.56 22.88
#